data_AF-A0A923YX36-F1
#
_entry.id   AF-A0A923YX36-F1
#
_cell.length_a   1.000
_cell.length_b   1.000
_cell.length_c   1.000
_cell.angle_alpha   90.00
_cell.angle_beta   90.00
_cell.angle_gamma   90.00
#
_symmetry.space_group_name_H-M   'P 1'
#
loop_
_entity.id
_entity.type
_entity.pdbx_description
1 polymer ?
#
loop_
_entity_poly.entity_id
_entity_poly.type
_entity_poly.pdbx_seq_one_letter_code
_entity_poly.pdbx_strand_id
1 'polypeptide(L)'
;MTFQQQILQGIPDELPPVKAFDTQINRAPKRKDILTADEKILALQNALRYFDAKHHRILLSEFKTELETYGRIYMYRFHPDYKIYARPISEYPGQSKQARAIMLMIQNNLDHAVAQHPLELITYGGNGAVFQNWAQYLLTMQYLATMTDEQTLTMYSGHPMGLFPSHPEAPRVVVTNGMVIPNYSAPDDLEKFNALGVSQYGQMTAGSYMYIGPQGIVHGTAITVLNGFRKINKTPKGGLFVTSGLGGMSGAQPKAGNIAGCITVCAEVNPKIAKIRHEQKW
;
A
#
# COMPACT_ATOMS: atom_id res chain seq x y z
N MET A 1 12.35 -22.77 0.59
CA MET A 1 11.16 -22.77 1.47
C MET A 1 9.91 -22.61 0.62
N THR A 2 8.84 -23.33 0.95
CA THR A 2 7.53 -23.16 0.30
C THR A 2 6.92 -21.79 0.64
N PHE A 3 5.89 -21.38 -0.09
CA PHE A 3 5.13 -20.15 0.20
C PHE A 3 4.66 -20.09 1.66
N GLN A 4 4.03 -21.18 2.14
CA GLN A 4 3.52 -21.27 3.50
C GLN A 4 4.64 -21.18 4.56
N GLN A 5 5.78 -21.83 4.32
CA GLN A 5 6.95 -21.77 5.21
C GLN A 5 7.50 -20.34 5.30
N GLN A 6 7.58 -19.62 4.17
CA GLN A 6 8.04 -18.22 4.17
C GLN A 6 7.08 -17.29 4.92
N ILE A 7 5.77 -17.51 4.81
CA ILE A 7 4.77 -16.74 5.57
C ILE A 7 4.90 -16.98 7.08
N LEU A 8 5.02 -18.25 7.51
CA LEU A 8 5.16 -18.62 8.91
C LEU A 8 6.50 -18.20 9.53
N GLN A 9 7.53 -18.04 8.71
CA GLN A 9 8.87 -17.65 9.17
C GLN A 9 8.88 -16.22 9.77
N GLY A 10 8.12 -15.27 9.19
CA GLY A 10 8.23 -13.87 9.57
C GLY A 10 9.61 -13.30 9.23
N ILE A 11 10.26 -12.65 10.19
CA ILE A 11 11.63 -12.14 10.03
C ILE A 11 12.61 -13.34 10.05
N PRO A 12 13.40 -13.57 8.98
CA PRO A 12 14.38 -14.65 8.97
C PRO A 12 15.47 -14.45 10.03
N ASP A 13 15.82 -15.55 10.69
CA ASP A 13 16.88 -15.57 11.72
C ASP A 13 18.27 -15.28 11.15
N GLU A 14 18.49 -15.66 9.89
CA GLU A 14 19.68 -15.36 9.10
C GLU A 14 19.33 -14.41 7.96
N LEU A 15 20.20 -13.44 7.68
CA LEU A 15 19.89 -12.40 6.70
C LEU A 15 19.76 -12.99 5.28
N PRO A 16 18.64 -12.75 4.57
CA PRO A 16 18.52 -13.17 3.18
C PRO A 16 19.49 -12.36 2.30
N PRO A 17 19.89 -12.86 1.13
CA PRO A 17 20.82 -12.13 0.26
C PRO A 17 20.29 -10.75 -0.13
N VAL A 18 21.20 -9.81 -0.37
CA VAL A 18 20.85 -8.47 -0.86
C VAL A 18 20.10 -8.58 -2.18
N LYS A 19 18.98 -7.87 -2.31
CA LYS A 19 18.20 -7.84 -3.56
C LYS A 19 18.81 -6.85 -4.54
N ALA A 20 18.90 -7.26 -5.81
CA ALA A 20 19.32 -6.37 -6.88
C ALA A 20 18.26 -5.29 -7.15
N PHE A 21 18.70 -4.11 -7.58
CA PHE A 21 17.80 -3.02 -7.95
C PHE A 21 17.17 -3.30 -9.32
N ASP A 22 15.85 -3.51 -9.35
CA ASP A 22 15.09 -3.69 -10.59
C ASP A 22 14.72 -2.33 -11.23
N THR A 23 15.25 -2.07 -12.42
CA THR A 23 15.02 -0.84 -13.19
C THR A 23 13.76 -0.89 -14.06
N GLN A 24 13.13 -2.05 -14.22
CA GLN A 24 11.94 -2.23 -15.06
C GLN A 24 10.64 -1.95 -14.30
N ILE A 25 10.67 -2.00 -12.96
CA ILE A 25 9.51 -1.73 -12.11
C ILE A 25 9.33 -0.22 -11.88
N ASN A 26 8.07 0.24 -11.94
CA ASN A 26 7.71 1.61 -11.61
C ASN A 26 7.96 1.92 -10.12
N ARG A 27 9.01 2.67 -9.80
CA ARG A 27 9.42 3.02 -8.44
C ARG A 27 8.76 4.29 -7.94
N ALA A 28 8.55 4.39 -6.62
CA ALA A 28 8.11 5.64 -6.01
C ALA A 28 9.20 6.72 -6.16
N PRO A 29 8.82 8.01 -6.32
CA PRO A 29 9.79 9.09 -6.35
C PRO A 29 10.53 9.22 -5.00
N LYS A 30 11.75 9.77 -5.03
CA LYS A 30 12.51 10.10 -3.83
C LYS A 30 11.67 11.02 -2.92
N ARG A 31 11.60 10.70 -1.63
CA ARG A 31 10.91 11.50 -0.62
C ARG A 31 11.78 12.67 -0.14
N LYS A 32 11.12 13.70 0.37
CA LYS A 32 11.75 14.90 0.90
C LYS A 32 12.71 14.51 2.03
N ASP A 33 13.96 14.96 1.94
CA ASP A 33 14.92 14.85 3.05
C ASP A 33 14.59 15.94 4.08
N ILE A 34 13.78 15.58 5.08
CA ILE A 34 13.22 16.52 6.06
C ILE A 34 13.76 16.29 7.48
N LEU A 35 14.47 15.19 7.71
CA LEU A 35 14.94 14.81 9.03
C LEU A 35 16.20 15.58 9.44
N THR A 36 16.25 16.03 10.69
CA THR A 36 17.50 16.52 11.31
C THR A 36 18.51 15.38 11.50
N ALA A 37 19.75 15.71 11.87
CA ALA A 37 20.78 14.69 12.13
C ALA A 37 20.35 13.70 13.23
N ASP A 38 19.79 14.21 14.33
CA ASP A 38 19.30 13.38 15.44
C ASP A 38 18.08 12.55 15.04
N GLU A 39 17.18 13.13 14.24
CA GLU A 39 16.02 12.40 13.70
C GLU A 39 16.45 11.30 12.71
N LYS A 40 17.52 11.48 11.93
CA LYS A 40 18.08 10.42 11.08
C LYS A 40 18.64 9.28 11.92
N ILE A 41 19.32 9.58 13.03
CA ILE A 41 19.78 8.56 13.99
C ILE A 41 18.56 7.80 14.57
N LEU A 42 17.52 8.52 14.98
CA LEU A 42 16.29 7.92 15.51
C LEU A 42 15.57 7.06 14.47
N ALA A 43 15.50 7.49 13.20
CA ALA A 43 14.92 6.70 12.11
C ALA A 43 15.63 5.35 11.95
N LEU A 44 16.97 5.35 12.03
CA LEU A 44 17.78 4.13 11.93
C LEU A 44 17.57 3.22 13.14
N GLN A 45 17.50 3.78 14.36
CA GLN A 45 17.16 3.03 15.57
C GLN A 45 15.77 2.40 15.48
N ASN A 46 14.78 3.18 15.03
CA ASN A 46 13.41 2.72 14.81
C ASN A 46 13.32 1.60 13.76
N ALA A 47 14.13 1.65 12.70
CA ALA A 47 14.21 0.59 11.70
C ALA A 47 14.88 -0.68 12.25
N LEU A 48 15.92 -0.54 13.07
CA LEU A 48 16.64 -1.68 13.64
C LEU A 48 15.85 -2.46 14.71
N ARG A 49 14.79 -1.87 15.29
CA ARG A 49 13.96 -2.52 16.32
C ARG A 49 13.32 -3.85 15.90
N TYR A 50 13.19 -4.09 14.59
CA TYR A 50 12.58 -5.31 14.05
C TYR A 50 13.57 -6.49 13.95
N PHE A 51 14.86 -6.26 14.21
CA PHE A 51 15.91 -7.23 13.92
C PHE A 51 16.77 -7.49 15.15
N ASP A 52 17.30 -8.71 15.24
CA ASP A 52 18.25 -9.08 16.28
C ASP A 52 19.53 -8.22 16.20
N ALA A 53 20.09 -7.89 17.37
CA ALA A 53 21.28 -7.06 17.52
C ALA A 53 22.49 -7.60 16.73
N LYS A 54 22.60 -8.93 16.52
CA LYS A 54 23.67 -9.55 15.72
C LYS A 54 23.71 -9.03 14.28
N HIS A 55 22.56 -8.60 13.75
CA HIS A 55 22.42 -8.11 12.38
C HIS A 55 22.57 -6.59 12.25
N HIS A 56 22.54 -5.85 13.36
CA HIS A 56 22.45 -4.38 13.33
C HIS A 56 23.62 -3.73 12.60
N ARG A 57 24.83 -4.26 12.74
CA ARG A 57 26.02 -3.70 12.05
C ARG A 57 25.87 -3.70 10.52
N ILE A 58 25.30 -4.76 9.96
CA ILE A 58 25.11 -4.88 8.51
C ILE A 58 23.92 -4.01 8.09
N LEU A 59 22.77 -4.20 8.76
CA LEU A 59 21.52 -3.53 8.41
C LEU A 59 21.58 -2.01 8.59
N LEU A 60 22.35 -1.50 9.56
CA LEU A 60 22.52 -0.06 9.76
C LEU A 60 23.10 0.62 8.53
N SER A 61 24.11 0.00 7.89
CA SER A 61 24.71 0.55 6.67
C SER A 61 23.70 0.58 5.53
N GLU A 62 22.91 -0.49 5.37
CA GLU A 62 21.91 -0.58 4.30
C GLU A 62 20.76 0.40 4.50
N PHE A 63 20.22 0.48 5.73
CA PHE A 63 19.13 1.38 6.06
C PHE A 63 19.55 2.85 5.95
N LYS A 64 20.81 3.17 6.29
CA LYS A 64 21.37 4.50 6.03
C LYS A 64 21.38 4.82 4.54
N THR A 65 21.88 3.91 3.71
CA THR A 65 21.88 4.07 2.26
C THR A 65 20.46 4.22 1.70
N GLU A 66 19.50 3.43 2.16
CA GLU A 66 18.10 3.56 1.75
C GLU A 66 17.52 4.94 2.12
N LEU A 67 17.75 5.38 3.36
CA LEU A 67 17.28 6.68 3.84
C LEU A 67 17.85 7.83 3.00
N GLU A 68 19.15 7.81 2.68
CA GLU A 68 19.81 8.84 1.86
C GLU A 68 19.34 8.82 0.40
N THR A 69 19.14 7.63 -0.15
CA THR A 69 18.79 7.42 -1.56
C THR A 69 17.33 7.74 -1.82
N TYR A 70 16.43 7.22 -0.98
CA TYR A 70 14.99 7.24 -1.22
C TYR A 70 14.22 8.18 -0.28
N GLY A 71 14.85 8.68 0.79
CA GLY A 71 14.19 9.43 1.86
C GLY A 71 13.34 8.53 2.78
N ARG A 72 13.48 7.21 2.66
CA ARG A 72 12.73 6.17 3.38
C ARG A 72 13.56 4.90 3.53
N ILE A 73 13.24 4.12 4.55
CA ILE A 73 13.83 2.80 4.82
C ILE A 73 12.74 1.77 4.55
N TYR A 74 12.75 1.18 3.35
CA TYR A 74 11.78 0.16 2.92
C TYR A 74 12.21 -1.26 3.31
N MET A 75 13.50 -1.45 3.60
CA MET A 75 14.12 -2.72 3.96
C MET A 75 14.05 -3.73 2.80
N TYR A 76 14.51 -3.34 1.61
CA TYR A 76 14.34 -4.13 0.38
C TYR A 76 14.91 -5.53 0.45
N ARG A 77 15.95 -5.74 1.27
CA ARG A 77 16.52 -7.06 1.57
C ARG A 77 15.45 -8.09 1.95
N PHE A 78 14.39 -7.65 2.64
CA PHE A 78 13.34 -8.50 3.19
C PHE A 78 12.11 -8.64 2.30
N HIS A 79 12.14 -8.12 1.07
CA HIS A 79 11.11 -8.42 0.08
C HIS A 79 11.09 -9.94 -0.20
N PRO A 80 9.93 -10.62 -0.08
CA PRO A 80 9.84 -12.07 -0.24
C PRO A 80 10.15 -12.53 -1.67
N ASP A 81 10.59 -13.78 -1.83
CA ASP A 81 10.92 -14.34 -3.16
C ASP A 81 9.72 -14.92 -3.90
N TYR A 82 8.60 -15.16 -3.20
CA TYR A 82 7.37 -15.58 -3.86
C TYR A 82 6.70 -14.40 -4.58
N LYS A 83 6.03 -14.72 -5.69
CA LYS A 83 5.17 -13.74 -6.36
C LYS A 83 4.01 -13.34 -5.44
N ILE A 84 3.86 -12.03 -5.22
CA ILE A 84 2.77 -11.43 -4.45
C ILE A 84 1.56 -11.24 -5.37
N TYR A 85 0.47 -11.95 -5.06
CA TYR A 85 -0.84 -11.82 -5.69
C TYR A 85 -1.91 -12.45 -4.77
N ALA A 86 -3.18 -12.17 -5.03
CA ALA A 86 -4.29 -12.79 -4.31
C ALA A 86 -4.43 -14.28 -4.69
N ARG A 87 -3.97 -15.19 -3.81
CA ARG A 87 -4.08 -16.65 -4.02
C ARG A 87 -5.45 -17.17 -3.58
N PRO A 88 -5.86 -18.37 -4.02
CA PRO A 88 -6.91 -19.13 -3.36
C PRO A 88 -6.69 -19.19 -1.84
N ILE A 89 -7.76 -18.95 -1.06
CA ILE A 89 -7.67 -18.88 0.41
C ILE A 89 -7.08 -20.13 1.07
N SER A 90 -7.21 -21.30 0.42
CA SER A 90 -6.67 -22.58 0.87
C SER A 90 -5.14 -22.68 0.76
N GLU A 91 -4.49 -21.82 -0.03
CA GLU A 91 -3.03 -21.80 -0.15
C GLU A 91 -2.34 -21.10 1.03
N TYR A 92 -3.06 -20.20 1.72
CA TYR A 92 -2.52 -19.48 2.87
C TYR A 92 -2.44 -20.39 4.10
N PRO A 93 -1.34 -20.37 4.86
CA PRO A 93 -1.24 -21.12 6.11
C PRO A 93 -2.13 -20.49 7.20
N GLY A 94 -2.39 -21.24 8.27
CA GLY A 94 -3.07 -20.75 9.46
C GLY A 94 -4.48 -21.29 9.67
N GLN A 95 -4.92 -21.23 10.92
CA GLN A 95 -6.17 -21.82 11.39
C GLN A 95 -7.39 -20.92 11.16
N SER A 96 -7.26 -19.62 11.39
CA SER A 96 -8.36 -18.67 11.18
C SER A 96 -8.62 -18.47 9.68
N LYS A 97 -9.85 -18.78 9.23
CA LYS A 97 -10.27 -18.49 7.85
C LYS A 97 -10.32 -16.99 7.60
N GLN A 98 -10.73 -16.20 8.59
CA GLN A 98 -10.80 -14.75 8.49
C GLN A 98 -9.39 -14.14 8.33
N ALA A 99 -8.40 -14.59 9.11
CA ALA A 99 -7.02 -14.12 8.99
C ALA A 99 -6.41 -14.46 7.62
N ARG A 100 -6.69 -15.66 7.08
CA ARG A 100 -6.30 -16.05 5.71
C ARG A 100 -6.91 -15.15 4.63
N ALA A 101 -8.18 -14.77 4.78
CA ALA A 101 -8.79 -13.81 3.88
C ALA A 101 -8.10 -12.43 3.94
N ILE A 102 -7.66 -11.99 5.12
CA ILE A 102 -6.92 -10.72 5.26
C ILE A 102 -5.55 -10.81 4.58
N MET A 103 -4.81 -11.91 4.74
CA MET A 103 -3.55 -12.13 4.01
C MET A 103 -3.72 -12.07 2.49
N LEU A 104 -4.81 -12.65 1.96
CA LEU A 104 -5.17 -12.56 0.56
C LEU A 104 -5.35 -11.10 0.14
N MET A 105 -6.11 -10.33 0.90
CA MET A 105 -6.39 -8.94 0.56
C MET A 105 -5.16 -8.02 0.69
N ILE A 106 -4.27 -8.28 1.66
CA ILE A 106 -2.98 -7.61 1.76
C ILE A 106 -2.15 -7.86 0.50
N GLN A 107 -2.05 -9.12 0.06
CA GLN A 107 -1.29 -9.45 -1.15
C GLN A 107 -1.94 -8.90 -2.42
N ASN A 108 -3.26 -8.80 -2.48
CA ASN A 108 -3.96 -8.11 -3.57
C ASN A 108 -3.54 -6.63 -3.66
N ASN A 109 -3.48 -5.93 -2.52
CA ASN A 109 -3.05 -4.53 -2.47
C ASN A 109 -1.58 -4.30 -2.88
N LEU A 110 -0.75 -5.35 -2.82
CA LEU A 110 0.67 -5.33 -3.17
C LEU A 110 0.98 -6.07 -4.49
N ASP A 111 -0.03 -6.58 -5.18
CA ASP A 111 0.14 -7.24 -6.48
C ASP A 111 0.68 -6.22 -7.49
N HIS A 112 1.66 -6.61 -8.29
CA HIS A 112 2.25 -5.77 -9.35
C HIS A 112 1.21 -5.32 -10.40
N ALA A 113 0.13 -6.08 -10.58
CA ALA A 113 -0.97 -5.72 -11.47
C ALA A 113 -1.93 -4.67 -10.86
N VAL A 114 -1.84 -4.43 -9.55
CA VAL A 114 -2.78 -3.59 -8.79
C VAL A 114 -2.10 -2.36 -8.20
N ALA A 115 -0.96 -2.55 -7.53
CA ALA A 115 -0.23 -1.52 -6.82
C ALA A 115 0.52 -0.58 -7.76
N GLN A 116 0.51 0.72 -7.43
CA GLN A 116 1.23 1.75 -8.19
C GLN A 116 2.75 1.60 -8.07
N HIS A 117 3.25 1.32 -6.85
CA HIS A 117 4.66 1.09 -6.54
C HIS A 117 4.79 -0.10 -5.58
N PRO A 118 4.71 -1.35 -6.08
CA PRO A 118 4.60 -2.55 -5.24
C PRO A 118 5.81 -2.74 -4.32
N LEU A 119 7.03 -2.45 -4.79
CA LEU A 119 8.25 -2.62 -4.01
C LEU A 119 8.40 -1.60 -2.86
N GLU A 120 7.78 -0.43 -3.00
CA GLU A 120 7.66 0.58 -1.93
C GLU A 120 6.37 0.43 -1.11
N LEU A 121 5.65 -0.68 -1.29
CA LEU A 121 4.43 -1.02 -0.56
C LEU A 121 3.29 0.00 -0.74
N ILE A 122 3.29 0.75 -1.85
CA ILE A 122 2.30 1.79 -2.16
C ILE A 122 1.30 1.28 -3.20
N THR A 123 0.03 1.25 -2.82
CA THR A 123 -1.05 0.78 -3.69
C THR A 123 -1.52 1.87 -4.64
N TYR A 124 -1.81 3.08 -4.17
CA TYR A 124 -2.27 4.19 -5.03
C TYR A 124 -2.12 5.55 -4.36
N GLY A 125 -2.44 6.62 -5.12
CA GLY A 125 -2.39 7.99 -4.61
C GLY A 125 -0.97 8.53 -4.45
N GLY A 126 0.04 7.87 -5.02
CA GLY A 126 1.44 8.26 -4.95
C GLY A 126 2.15 7.95 -3.63
N ASN A 127 1.45 7.90 -2.50
CA ASN A 127 1.99 7.57 -1.18
C ASN A 127 1.04 6.78 -0.27
N GLY A 128 -0.13 6.34 -0.78
CA GLY A 128 -1.06 5.49 -0.04
C GLY A 128 -0.49 4.08 0.13
N ALA A 129 0.07 3.82 1.31
CA ALA A 129 0.85 2.63 1.59
C ALA A 129 0.06 1.56 2.37
N VAL A 130 0.45 0.31 2.16
CA VAL A 130 -0.01 -0.85 2.93
C VAL A 130 0.80 -0.97 4.23
N PHE A 131 2.12 -0.86 4.11
CA PHE A 131 3.08 -0.87 5.21
C PHE A 131 4.20 0.14 4.94
N GLN A 132 4.95 0.51 5.97
CA GLN A 132 6.10 1.41 5.85
C GLN A 132 7.32 0.69 5.28
N ASN A 133 7.46 -0.60 5.56
CA ASN A 133 8.62 -1.41 5.18
C ASN A 133 8.29 -2.92 5.13
N TRP A 134 9.20 -3.70 4.55
CA TRP A 134 9.03 -5.14 4.37
C TRP A 134 9.07 -5.94 5.68
N ALA A 135 9.71 -5.47 6.75
CA ALA A 135 9.65 -6.15 8.04
C ALA A 135 8.24 -6.17 8.62
N GLN A 136 7.51 -5.05 8.52
CA GLN A 136 6.11 -4.97 8.92
C GLN A 136 5.24 -5.95 8.14
N TYR A 137 5.43 -6.04 6.82
CA TYR A 137 4.75 -7.04 5.99
C TYR A 137 4.99 -8.47 6.52
N LEU A 138 6.27 -8.86 6.69
CA LEU A 138 6.62 -10.21 7.12
C LEU A 138 6.01 -10.58 8.48
N LEU A 139 6.10 -9.68 9.47
CA LEU A 139 5.51 -9.88 10.79
C LEU A 139 3.99 -9.95 10.76
N THR A 140 3.32 -9.06 10.00
CA THR A 140 1.86 -9.10 9.85
C THR A 140 1.41 -10.41 9.23
N MET A 141 2.06 -10.87 8.16
CA MET A 141 1.73 -12.14 7.52
C MET A 141 1.95 -13.32 8.46
N GLN A 142 3.04 -13.31 9.24
CA GLN A 142 3.30 -14.33 10.26
C GLN A 142 2.23 -14.35 11.35
N TYR A 143 1.87 -13.18 11.91
CA TYR A 143 0.83 -13.10 12.94
C TYR A 143 -0.53 -13.54 12.44
N LEU A 144 -0.92 -13.16 11.21
CA LEU A 144 -2.16 -13.63 10.60
C LEU A 144 -2.16 -15.14 10.36
N ALA A 145 -1.00 -15.73 10.07
CA ALA A 145 -0.88 -17.16 9.86
C ALA A 145 -0.87 -17.98 11.16
N THR A 146 -0.52 -17.38 12.31
CA THR A 146 -0.44 -18.07 13.60
C THR A 146 -1.59 -17.76 14.54
N MET A 147 -2.34 -16.68 14.30
CA MET A 147 -3.43 -16.26 15.19
C MET A 147 -4.61 -17.22 15.21
N THR A 148 -5.32 -17.21 16.34
CA THR A 148 -6.60 -17.89 16.54
C THR A 148 -7.78 -16.95 16.29
N ASP A 149 -9.00 -17.50 16.25
CA ASP A 149 -10.23 -16.68 16.20
C ASP A 149 -10.55 -16.01 17.56
N GLU A 150 -9.73 -16.22 18.59
CA GLU A 150 -9.85 -15.59 19.91
C GLU A 150 -8.80 -14.48 20.10
N GLN A 151 -8.22 -14.00 19.01
CA GLN A 151 -7.22 -12.94 19.01
C GLN A 151 -7.56 -11.82 18.03
N THR A 152 -7.00 -10.65 18.31
CA THR A 152 -7.02 -9.48 17.45
C THR A 152 -5.59 -8.96 17.27
N LEU A 153 -5.17 -8.83 16.01
CA LEU A 153 -3.94 -8.14 15.63
C LEU A 153 -4.17 -6.63 15.63
N THR A 154 -3.37 -5.89 16.40
CA THR A 154 -3.45 -4.43 16.42
C THR A 154 -2.36 -3.82 15.55
N MET A 155 -2.78 -2.99 14.58
CA MET A 155 -1.90 -2.37 13.59
C MET A 155 -1.79 -0.86 13.83
N TYR A 156 -0.56 -0.41 14.07
CA TYR A 156 -0.18 0.98 14.34
C TYR A 156 0.51 1.58 13.11
N SER A 157 -0.27 2.16 12.21
CA SER A 157 0.22 2.76 10.96
C SER A 157 1.17 1.83 10.19
N GLY A 158 0.78 0.57 10.02
CA GLY A 158 1.59 -0.47 9.38
C GLY A 158 2.44 -1.29 10.36
N HIS A 159 2.81 -0.77 11.54
CA HIS A 159 3.51 -1.57 12.54
C HIS A 159 2.58 -2.61 13.20
N PRO A 160 2.86 -3.92 13.12
CA PRO A 160 2.07 -4.93 13.82
C PRO A 160 2.50 -4.98 15.29
N MET A 161 1.73 -4.31 16.15
CA MET A 161 2.03 -4.20 17.58
C MET A 161 1.98 -5.57 18.28
N GLY A 162 1.06 -6.44 17.86
CA GLY A 162 1.00 -7.82 18.32
C GLY A 162 -0.41 -8.41 18.29
N LEU A 163 -0.49 -9.67 18.69
CA LEU A 163 -1.73 -10.41 18.89
C LEU A 163 -2.19 -10.28 20.33
N PHE A 164 -3.42 -9.80 20.53
CA PHE A 164 -4.02 -9.62 21.85
C PHE A 164 -5.25 -10.51 21.99
N PRO A 165 -5.51 -11.11 23.18
CA PRO A 165 -6.74 -11.88 23.42
C PRO A 165 -8.00 -11.05 23.13
N SER A 166 -8.98 -11.69 22.50
CA SER A 166 -10.31 -11.14 22.22
C SER A 166 -11.36 -12.26 22.21
N HIS A 167 -12.28 -12.27 21.25
CA HIS A 167 -13.34 -13.28 21.13
C HIS A 167 -13.72 -13.52 19.66
N PRO A 168 -14.40 -14.63 19.31
CA PRO A 168 -14.73 -14.98 17.92
C PRO A 168 -15.43 -13.87 17.12
N GLU A 169 -16.35 -13.13 17.74
CA GLU A 169 -17.07 -12.02 17.10
C GLU A 169 -16.27 -10.69 17.00
N ALA A 170 -15.06 -10.62 17.58
CA ALA A 170 -14.21 -9.44 17.49
C ALA A 170 -13.54 -9.34 16.10
N PRO A 171 -13.13 -8.14 15.66
CA PRO A 171 -12.31 -8.01 14.47
C PRO A 171 -10.99 -8.78 14.62
N ARG A 172 -10.57 -9.54 13.60
CA ARG A 172 -9.24 -10.18 13.59
C ARG A 172 -8.11 -9.16 13.50
N VAL A 173 -8.38 -7.99 12.90
CA VAL A 173 -7.40 -6.92 12.78
C VAL A 173 -8.08 -5.58 13.06
N VAL A 174 -7.45 -4.74 13.89
CA VAL A 174 -7.81 -3.33 14.06
C VAL A 174 -6.68 -2.49 13.48
N VAL A 175 -7.00 -1.66 12.50
CA VAL A 175 -6.00 -0.88 11.76
C VAL A 175 -6.17 0.62 11.97
N THR A 176 -5.09 1.27 12.37
CA THR A 176 -4.95 2.72 12.35
C THR A 176 -3.87 3.11 11.33
N ASN A 177 -4.06 4.21 10.60
CA ASN A 177 -3.07 4.75 9.68
C ASN A 177 -3.06 6.26 9.77
N GLY A 178 -1.90 6.86 10.07
CA GLY A 178 -1.75 8.31 10.06
C GLY A 178 -2.43 9.02 11.23
N MET A 179 -2.84 8.28 12.27
CA MET A 179 -3.45 8.87 13.47
C MET A 179 -2.38 9.64 14.23
N VAL A 180 -2.59 10.95 14.39
CA VAL A 180 -1.68 11.88 15.06
C VAL A 180 -2.45 12.86 15.93
N ILE A 181 -1.76 13.50 16.86
CA ILE A 181 -2.33 14.62 17.62
C ILE A 181 -2.60 15.76 16.63
N PRO A 182 -3.78 16.41 16.62
CA PRO A 182 -4.18 17.34 15.57
C PRO A 182 -3.18 18.47 15.25
N ASN A 183 -2.47 18.97 16.27
CA ASN A 183 -1.45 20.03 16.11
C ASN A 183 -0.21 19.58 15.31
N TYR A 184 -0.06 18.28 15.05
CA TYR A 184 1.08 17.66 14.35
C TYR A 184 0.60 16.85 13.13
N SER A 185 -0.42 17.36 12.44
CA SER A 185 -1.02 16.71 11.27
C SER A 185 -0.76 17.48 9.96
N ALA A 186 0.24 18.37 9.93
CA ALA A 186 0.59 19.07 8.71
C ALA A 186 1.28 18.11 7.70
N PRO A 187 1.30 18.46 6.40
CA PRO A 187 1.95 17.61 5.39
C PRO A 187 3.41 17.27 5.70
N ASP A 188 4.18 18.22 6.23
CA ASP A 188 5.58 17.99 6.60
C ASP A 188 5.72 17.11 7.85
N ASP A 189 4.75 17.13 8.78
CA ASP A 189 4.72 16.21 9.92
C ASP A 189 4.54 14.77 9.44
N LEU A 190 3.63 14.54 8.49
CA LEU A 190 3.43 13.23 7.87
C LEU A 190 4.72 12.73 7.19
N GLU A 191 5.38 13.58 6.40
CA GLU A 191 6.63 13.21 5.72
C GLU A 191 7.73 12.86 6.71
N LYS A 192 7.84 13.63 7.81
CA LYS A 192 8.78 13.37 8.90
C LYS A 192 8.47 12.06 9.63
N PHE A 193 7.24 11.87 10.10
CA PHE A 193 6.85 10.68 10.87
C PHE A 193 6.93 9.39 10.06
N ASN A 194 6.70 9.47 8.75
CA ASN A 194 6.89 8.34 7.85
C ASN A 194 8.38 8.01 7.64
N ALA A 195 9.24 9.02 7.47
CA ALA A 195 10.70 8.80 7.43
C ALA A 195 11.24 8.20 8.74
N LEU A 196 10.69 8.61 9.89
CA LEU A 196 11.03 8.09 11.22
C LEU A 196 10.53 6.66 11.48
N GLY A 197 9.66 6.11 10.64
CA GLY A 197 9.11 4.77 10.86
C GLY A 197 8.00 4.69 11.93
N VAL A 198 7.32 5.81 12.22
CA VAL A 198 6.31 5.92 13.29
C VAL A 198 4.88 6.18 12.79
N SER A 199 4.71 6.55 11.51
CA SER A 199 3.39 6.76 10.93
C SER A 199 3.39 6.53 9.41
N GLN A 200 2.22 6.36 8.80
CA GLN A 200 2.08 6.24 7.35
C GLN A 200 0.76 6.82 6.87
N TYR A 201 0.71 7.18 5.59
CA TYR A 201 -0.54 7.53 4.94
C TYR A 201 -1.15 6.28 4.29
N GLY A 202 -2.24 5.79 4.86
CA GLY A 202 -2.93 4.58 4.37
C GLY A 202 -3.97 4.84 3.27
N GLN A 203 -4.18 6.09 2.86
CA GLN A 203 -5.35 6.44 2.04
C GLN A 203 -6.65 5.87 2.69
N MET A 204 -7.61 5.44 1.87
CA MET A 204 -8.82 4.76 2.31
C MET A 204 -8.62 3.24 2.27
N THR A 205 -8.30 2.69 1.09
CA THR A 205 -8.29 1.23 0.86
C THR A 205 -6.90 0.62 0.76
N ALA A 206 -5.84 1.43 0.69
CA ALA A 206 -4.45 0.96 0.64
C ALA A 206 -4.02 0.38 2.00
N GLY A 207 -4.10 1.18 3.05
CA GLY A 207 -3.72 0.80 4.41
C GLY A 207 -4.78 -0.02 5.15
N SER A 208 -5.98 -0.20 4.58
CA SER A 208 -7.05 -1.06 5.13
C SER A 208 -7.24 -2.37 4.36
N TYR A 209 -6.35 -2.64 3.40
CA TYR A 209 -6.26 -3.95 2.71
C TYR A 209 -7.53 -4.30 1.93
N MET A 210 -8.07 -3.36 1.15
CA MET A 210 -9.30 -3.64 0.38
C MET A 210 -9.37 -2.89 -0.95
N TYR A 211 -8.23 -2.56 -1.56
CA TYR A 211 -8.21 -1.89 -2.85
C TYR A 211 -8.38 -2.90 -3.99
N ILE A 212 -9.44 -2.76 -4.79
CA ILE A 212 -9.82 -3.74 -5.82
C ILE A 212 -9.55 -3.23 -7.25
N GLY A 213 -8.54 -2.37 -7.38
CA GLY A 213 -8.24 -1.72 -8.64
C GLY A 213 -9.22 -0.58 -8.98
N PRO A 214 -9.19 -0.11 -10.23
CA PRO A 214 -9.83 1.16 -10.60
C PRO A 214 -11.34 1.06 -10.84
N GLN A 215 -11.95 -0.14 -10.75
CA GLN A 215 -13.38 -0.36 -10.95
C GLN A 215 -14.27 0.50 -10.02
N GLY A 216 -13.84 0.69 -8.76
CA GLY A 216 -14.60 1.50 -7.80
C GLY A 216 -14.71 2.96 -8.24
N ILE A 217 -13.64 3.51 -8.81
CA ILE A 217 -13.64 4.89 -9.34
C ILE A 217 -14.45 4.97 -10.63
N VAL A 218 -14.37 3.99 -11.54
CA VAL A 218 -15.22 3.95 -12.74
C VAL A 218 -16.70 4.01 -12.36
N HIS A 219 -17.13 3.18 -11.41
CA HIS A 219 -18.51 3.20 -10.92
C HIS A 219 -18.87 4.56 -10.29
N GLY A 220 -18.05 5.05 -9.35
CA GLY A 220 -18.30 6.33 -8.67
C GLY A 220 -18.40 7.51 -9.66
N THR A 221 -17.47 7.60 -10.61
CA THR A 221 -17.50 8.64 -11.64
C THR A 221 -18.72 8.51 -12.56
N ALA A 222 -19.14 7.30 -12.92
CA ALA A 222 -20.35 7.10 -13.74
C ALA A 222 -21.59 7.63 -13.01
N ILE A 223 -21.72 7.34 -11.71
CA ILE A 223 -22.80 7.88 -10.87
C ILE A 223 -22.73 9.40 -10.78
N THR A 224 -21.53 9.99 -10.63
CA THR A 224 -21.34 11.45 -10.62
C THR A 224 -21.79 12.09 -11.92
N VAL A 225 -21.38 11.54 -13.07
CA VAL A 225 -21.76 12.06 -14.40
C VAL A 225 -23.28 11.96 -14.59
N LEU A 226 -23.88 10.81 -14.27
CA LEU A 226 -25.33 10.61 -14.35
C LEU A 226 -26.12 11.61 -13.47
N ASN A 227 -25.64 11.88 -12.25
CA ASN A 227 -26.25 12.87 -11.38
C ASN A 227 -26.03 14.31 -11.87
N GLY A 228 -24.87 14.61 -12.45
CA GLY A 228 -24.61 15.90 -13.10
C GLY A 228 -25.65 16.21 -14.18
N PHE A 229 -25.92 15.25 -15.06
CA PHE A 229 -26.96 15.35 -16.08
C PHE A 229 -28.37 15.51 -15.48
N ARG A 230 -28.74 14.70 -14.49
CA ARG A 230 -30.03 14.85 -13.77
C ARG A 230 -30.20 16.23 -13.15
N LYS A 231 -29.16 16.76 -12.50
CA LYS A 231 -29.20 18.05 -11.82
C LYS A 231 -29.49 19.22 -12.77
N ILE A 232 -29.07 19.12 -14.03
CA ILE A 232 -29.36 20.11 -15.07
C ILE A 232 -30.57 19.75 -15.94
N ASN A 233 -31.36 18.74 -15.53
CA ASN A 233 -32.52 18.23 -16.26
C ASN A 233 -32.21 17.85 -17.72
N LYS A 234 -31.04 17.25 -17.98
CA LYS A 234 -30.65 16.75 -19.32
C LYS A 234 -30.37 15.25 -19.29
N THR A 235 -30.53 14.60 -20.45
CA THR A 235 -30.09 13.22 -20.64
C THR A 235 -28.60 13.17 -21.02
N PRO A 236 -27.84 12.13 -20.62
CA PRO A 236 -26.44 11.97 -21.03
C PRO A 236 -26.26 11.78 -22.54
N LYS A 237 -27.22 11.15 -23.22
CA LYS A 237 -27.16 10.87 -24.66
C LYS A 237 -27.04 12.16 -25.47
N GLY A 238 -25.98 12.26 -26.27
CA GLY A 238 -25.65 13.46 -27.04
C GLY A 238 -25.04 14.61 -26.20
N GLY A 239 -24.87 14.41 -24.89
CA GLY A 239 -24.20 15.35 -24.00
C GLY A 239 -22.68 15.24 -24.08
N LEU A 240 -22.00 16.37 -23.83
CA LEU A 240 -20.55 16.46 -23.79
C LEU A 240 -20.06 16.60 -22.33
N PHE A 241 -19.20 15.69 -21.90
CA PHE A 241 -18.47 15.73 -20.63
C PHE A 241 -17.01 16.10 -20.89
N VAL A 242 -16.66 17.37 -20.67
CA VAL A 242 -15.30 17.88 -20.82
C VAL A 242 -14.60 17.85 -19.47
N THR A 243 -13.43 17.24 -19.40
CA THR A 243 -12.64 17.07 -18.16
C THR A 243 -11.13 16.98 -18.45
N SER A 244 -10.31 16.76 -17.44
CA SER A 244 -8.86 16.60 -17.56
C SER A 244 -8.27 15.57 -16.59
N GLY A 245 -7.08 15.08 -16.94
CA GLY A 245 -6.28 14.11 -16.19
C GLY A 245 -6.65 12.65 -16.47
N LEU A 246 -5.66 11.83 -16.81
CA LEU A 246 -5.78 10.39 -17.05
C LEU A 246 -4.95 9.52 -16.08
N GLY A 247 -4.55 10.10 -14.94
CA GLY A 247 -3.79 9.45 -13.87
C GLY A 247 -4.54 8.30 -13.19
N GLY A 248 -4.06 7.85 -12.02
CA GLY A 248 -4.57 6.64 -11.34
C GLY A 248 -6.09 6.58 -11.19
N MET A 249 -6.69 7.64 -10.62
CA MET A 249 -8.14 7.77 -10.44
C MET A 249 -8.83 8.45 -11.63
N SER A 250 -8.28 9.58 -12.10
CA SER A 250 -8.88 10.39 -13.17
C SER A 250 -8.92 9.69 -14.54
N GLY A 251 -8.09 8.67 -14.75
CA GLY A 251 -8.16 7.81 -15.93
C GLY A 251 -9.45 7.00 -16.07
N ALA A 252 -10.27 6.91 -15.01
CA ALA A 252 -11.58 6.25 -15.07
C ALA A 252 -12.66 7.09 -15.76
N GLN A 253 -12.42 8.40 -15.97
CA GLN A 253 -13.42 9.34 -16.47
C GLN A 253 -13.94 9.00 -17.88
N PRO A 254 -13.10 8.63 -18.88
CA PRO A 254 -13.60 8.27 -20.20
C PRO A 254 -14.50 7.02 -20.15
N LYS A 255 -14.10 5.99 -19.42
CA LYS A 255 -14.90 4.77 -19.23
C LYS A 255 -16.22 5.05 -18.54
N ALA A 256 -16.21 5.90 -17.52
CA ALA A 256 -17.41 6.32 -16.81
C ALA A 256 -18.39 7.09 -17.70
N GLY A 257 -17.89 7.99 -18.56
CA GLY A 257 -18.75 8.69 -19.52
C GLY A 257 -19.33 7.77 -20.58
N ASN A 258 -18.56 6.78 -21.07
CA ASN A 258 -19.06 5.73 -21.95
C ASN A 258 -20.20 4.94 -21.30
N ILE A 259 -20.07 4.56 -20.02
CA ILE A 259 -21.12 3.87 -19.26
C ILE A 259 -22.35 4.79 -19.07
N ALA A 260 -22.13 6.06 -18.77
CA ALA A 260 -23.21 7.03 -18.61
C ALA A 260 -23.94 7.34 -19.93
N GLY A 261 -23.31 7.08 -21.08
CA GLY A 261 -23.86 7.31 -22.42
C GLY A 261 -23.61 8.71 -22.97
N CYS A 262 -22.60 9.44 -22.46
CA CYS A 262 -22.18 10.75 -22.97
C CYS A 262 -20.85 10.69 -23.72
N ILE A 263 -20.54 11.74 -24.48
CA ILE A 263 -19.24 11.91 -25.13
C ILE A 263 -18.27 12.49 -24.10
N THR A 264 -17.15 11.83 -23.84
CA THR A 264 -16.12 12.35 -22.93
C THR A 264 -14.96 12.93 -23.72
N VAL A 265 -14.55 14.15 -23.37
CA VAL A 265 -13.31 14.77 -23.84
C VAL A 265 -12.43 14.99 -22.63
N CYS A 266 -11.36 14.19 -22.50
CA CYS A 266 -10.45 14.25 -21.37
C CYS A 266 -9.08 14.76 -21.83
N ALA A 267 -8.68 15.95 -21.39
CA ALA A 267 -7.35 16.50 -21.67
C ALA A 267 -6.28 15.83 -20.81
N GLU A 268 -5.14 15.46 -21.39
CA GLU A 268 -3.97 14.92 -20.68
C GLU A 268 -2.69 15.43 -21.35
N VAL A 269 -1.73 15.89 -20.54
CA VAL A 269 -0.45 16.44 -21.00
C VAL A 269 0.63 15.35 -21.09
N ASN A 270 0.48 14.25 -20.36
CA ASN A 270 1.41 13.13 -20.35
C ASN A 270 1.01 12.05 -21.37
N PRO A 271 1.70 11.97 -22.54
CA PRO A 271 1.33 11.03 -23.60
C PRO A 271 1.48 9.56 -23.19
N LYS A 272 2.37 9.24 -22.24
CA LYS A 272 2.56 7.87 -21.74
C LYS A 272 1.28 7.37 -21.04
N ILE A 273 0.68 8.22 -20.22
CA ILE A 273 -0.53 7.87 -19.47
C ILE A 273 -1.74 7.77 -20.40
N ALA A 274 -1.88 8.71 -21.34
CA ALA A 274 -2.93 8.65 -22.36
C ALA A 274 -2.87 7.34 -23.17
N LYS A 275 -1.66 6.95 -23.61
CA LYS A 275 -1.43 5.68 -24.34
C LYS A 275 -1.83 4.46 -23.50
N ILE A 276 -1.43 4.41 -22.22
CA ILE A 276 -1.81 3.32 -21.31
C ILE A 276 -3.34 3.20 -21.20
N ARG A 277 -4.07 4.31 -21.03
CA ARG A 277 -5.55 4.27 -20.95
C ARG A 277 -6.20 3.80 -22.24
N HIS A 278 -5.68 4.26 -23.38
CA HIS A 278 -6.14 3.80 -24.68
C HIS A 278 -5.92 2.28 -24.86
N GLU A 279 -4.75 1.76 -24.50
CA GLU A 279 -4.44 0.31 -24.57
C GLU A 279 -5.32 -0.52 -23.62
N GLN A 280 -5.72 0.05 -22.48
CA GLN A 280 -6.69 -0.56 -21.56
C GLN A 280 -8.12 -0.59 -22.10
N LYS A 281 -8.41 0.10 -23.22
CA LYS A 281 -9.76 0.31 -23.78
C LYS A 281 -10.68 1.07 -22.82
N TRP A 282 -10.12 2.10 -22.19
CA TRP A 282 -10.79 2.95 -21.20
C TRP A 282 -11.28 4.26 -21.81
#